data_AF-A0A9N8EL67-F1
#
_entry.id   AF-A0A9N8EL67-F1
#
_cell.length_a   1.000
_cell.length_b   1.000
_cell.length_c   1.000
_cell.angle_alpha   90.00
_cell.angle_beta   90.00
_cell.angle_gamma   90.00
#
_symmetry.space_group_name_H-M   'P 1'
#
loop_
_entity.id
_entity.type
_entity.pdbx_description
1 polymer ?
#
loop_
_entity_poly.entity_id
_entity_poly.type
_entity_poly.pdbx_seq_one_letter_code
_entity_poly.pdbx_strand_id
1 'polypeptide(L)'
;MVQKMSPSYKTHKRITNVDLAFPNVVISTASLKRARIRRRHNNYRCMAIIVCCVLFLAHVFDRTILRLPPAEIRLDLSHVQCIEDLTVDNIDSWCLVTAASDHHHHHANSNSNSNNNNHNSHKNLEKDDHDACPCRNPLHPEGRPEDDDWEKTHHANMKALESADLESLDVIFLGDSITEGWSGTFKGKPDVRVQGSPAVFQSYFSTAHGAKFEGLNLGIAGDVTSELLWRMQHGELPTGGEPEDRTKRPLVYWVLIGTNDLGNKGCSADIVILGVIRVVEEIKLHQPSATVVIHGLLPRTFDKHKGFLMHSTDRKVPILWPTITIINRELERYAQKRGPEVEYFNTNVFFRNATAPEKELRIEQSLMSDFLHPNAAGYKRWGEEIAAKLESILENR
;
A
#
# COMPACT_ATOMS: atom_id res chain seq x y z
N MET A 1 58.67 3.31 36.70
CA MET A 1 58.73 4.63 37.36
C MET A 1 58.54 5.72 36.32
N VAL A 2 57.38 6.39 36.27
CA VAL A 2 57.19 7.75 35.70
C VAL A 2 56.10 8.45 36.53
N GLN A 3 56.19 9.77 36.68
CA GLN A 3 55.52 10.56 37.74
C GLN A 3 54.07 11.02 37.44
N LYS A 4 53.35 11.35 38.52
CA LYS A 4 52.17 12.23 38.54
C LYS A 4 52.60 13.69 38.32
N MET A 5 51.74 14.53 37.72
CA MET A 5 51.30 15.80 38.33
C MET A 5 50.14 16.49 37.56
N SER A 6 49.33 17.25 38.30
CA SER A 6 48.22 18.12 37.87
C SER A 6 48.47 19.54 38.47
N PRO A 7 47.53 20.50 38.55
CA PRO A 7 46.65 21.16 37.55
C PRO A 7 46.72 22.74 37.61
N SER A 8 45.81 23.45 36.90
CA SER A 8 45.00 24.59 37.45
C SER A 8 45.25 26.11 37.08
N TYR A 9 44.27 26.69 36.34
CA TYR A 9 43.57 28.01 36.51
C TYR A 9 44.16 29.44 36.25
N LYS A 10 43.34 30.31 35.59
CA LYS A 10 42.86 31.71 35.95
C LYS A 10 42.11 32.41 34.76
N THR A 11 40.79 32.75 34.81
CA THR A 11 40.08 34.03 35.24
C THR A 11 40.34 35.30 34.37
N HIS A 12 39.42 36.25 34.02
CA HIS A 12 38.27 36.89 34.73
C HIS A 12 37.39 37.91 33.88
N LYS A 13 36.10 38.16 34.28
CA LYS A 13 35.29 39.46 34.27
C LYS A 13 34.82 40.17 32.94
N ARG A 14 33.74 41.02 32.86
CA ARG A 14 32.47 41.28 33.64
C ARG A 14 31.47 42.27 32.93
N ILE A 15 30.16 41.94 32.95
CA ILE A 15 28.85 42.69 32.92
C ILE A 15 28.76 44.23 32.68
N THR A 16 27.79 44.64 31.82
CA THR A 16 26.78 45.78 31.91
C THR A 16 25.86 45.75 30.66
N ASN A 17 24.59 46.24 30.55
CA ASN A 17 23.50 46.66 31.46
C ASN A 17 22.11 46.59 30.71
N VAL A 18 21.04 47.33 31.11
CA VAL A 18 19.67 47.36 30.51
C VAL A 18 19.21 48.79 30.16
N ASP A 19 18.38 48.96 29.10
CA ASP A 19 17.42 50.06 28.97
C ASP A 19 16.14 49.62 28.20
N LEU A 20 14.98 50.13 28.61
CA LEU A 20 13.65 49.82 28.05
C LEU A 20 12.97 51.10 27.53
N ALA A 21 12.59 51.12 26.25
CA ALA A 21 11.75 52.17 25.68
C ALA A 21 10.81 51.59 24.61
N PHE A 22 9.50 51.80 24.77
CA PHE A 22 8.47 51.47 23.77
C PHE A 22 7.75 52.75 23.34
N PRO A 23 7.67 53.02 22.03
CA PRO A 23 6.48 53.64 21.49
C PRO A 23 6.01 53.05 20.15
N ASN A 24 4.69 52.81 20.07
CA ASN A 24 3.83 52.90 18.88
C ASN A 24 4.20 52.11 17.60
N VAL A 25 3.50 50.98 17.38
CA VAL A 25 3.33 50.39 16.05
C VAL A 25 2.00 50.84 15.44
N VAL A 26 2.05 51.47 14.27
CA VAL A 26 0.88 51.81 13.45
C VAL A 26 0.81 50.84 12.27
N ILE A 27 -0.31 50.15 12.11
CA ILE A 27 -0.57 49.27 10.95
C ILE A 27 -1.30 50.09 9.87
N SER A 28 -0.70 50.23 8.69
CA SER A 28 -1.30 50.90 7.53
C SER A 28 -1.57 49.91 6.41
N THR A 29 -2.85 49.68 6.09
CA THR A 29 -3.31 48.75 5.05
C THR A 29 -3.34 49.39 3.65
N ALA A 30 -2.16 49.54 3.03
CA ALA A 30 -2.01 49.86 1.61
C ALA A 30 -0.68 49.25 1.10
N SER A 31 -0.59 48.50 -0.01
CA SER A 31 -1.40 48.57 -1.22
C SER A 31 -1.43 47.24 -2.00
N LEU A 32 -2.60 46.63 -2.17
CA LEU A 32 -2.83 45.55 -3.15
C LEU A 32 -3.57 46.09 -4.38
N LYS A 33 -2.83 46.66 -5.35
CA LYS A 33 -3.38 47.00 -6.67
C LYS A 33 -2.41 46.65 -7.80
N ARG A 34 -2.94 45.90 -8.77
CA ARG A 34 -2.39 45.56 -10.11
C ARG A 34 -1.33 44.45 -10.19
N ALA A 35 -1.80 43.20 -10.11
CA ALA A 35 -1.24 42.10 -10.90
C ALA A 35 -2.36 41.49 -11.77
N ARG A 36 -2.28 41.66 -13.10
CA ARG A 36 -3.33 41.25 -14.05
C ARG A 36 -2.94 39.91 -14.68
N ILE A 37 -3.10 38.81 -13.93
CA ILE A 37 -2.66 37.47 -14.36
C ILE A 37 -3.63 36.88 -15.38
N ARG A 38 -3.12 36.49 -16.56
CA ARG A 38 -3.86 35.75 -17.59
C ARG A 38 -4.05 34.28 -17.17
N ARG A 39 -5.26 33.74 -17.37
CA ARG A 39 -5.61 32.35 -17.04
C ARG A 39 -4.71 31.33 -17.77
N ARG A 40 -4.05 30.46 -17.00
CA ARG A 40 -3.62 29.10 -17.39
C ARG A 40 -3.91 28.17 -16.21
N HIS A 41 -4.40 26.95 -16.48
CA HIS A 41 -5.21 26.19 -15.51
C HIS A 41 -4.44 25.37 -14.45
N ASN A 42 -3.10 25.39 -14.41
CA ASN A 42 -2.32 24.45 -13.59
C ASN A 42 -1.78 25.00 -12.24
N ASN A 43 -1.94 26.28 -11.91
CA ASN A 43 -1.20 26.87 -10.77
C ASN A 43 -1.90 26.79 -9.40
N TYR A 44 -3.14 26.30 -9.31
CA TYR A 44 -3.86 26.26 -8.03
C TYR A 44 -3.33 25.18 -7.06
N ARG A 45 -2.83 24.05 -7.56
CA ARG A 45 -2.26 22.97 -6.72
C ARG A 45 -0.98 23.41 -6.00
N CYS A 46 -0.05 24.09 -6.68
CA CYS A 46 1.18 24.58 -6.04
C CYS A 46 0.92 25.72 -5.04
N MET A 47 -0.03 26.61 -5.32
CA MET A 47 -0.32 27.73 -4.40
C MET A 47 -0.94 27.27 -3.08
N ALA A 48 -1.81 26.25 -3.10
CA ALA A 48 -2.36 25.64 -1.89
C ALA A 48 -1.28 25.03 -1.00
N ILE A 49 -0.34 24.28 -1.59
CA ILE A 49 0.78 23.65 -0.87
C ILE A 49 1.69 24.72 -0.24
N ILE A 50 2.04 25.78 -0.98
CA ILE A 50 2.88 26.88 -0.45
C ILE A 50 2.21 27.59 0.74
N VAL A 51 0.89 27.84 0.67
CA VAL A 51 0.13 28.45 1.79
C VAL A 51 0.10 27.50 2.99
N CYS A 52 -0.10 26.19 2.79
CA CYS A 52 -0.02 25.21 3.88
C CYS A 52 1.39 25.13 4.50
N CYS A 53 2.47 25.13 3.72
CA CYS A 53 3.84 25.13 4.25
C CYS A 53 4.15 26.40 5.07
N VAL A 54 3.71 27.57 4.61
CA VAL A 54 3.89 28.84 5.36
C VAL A 54 3.05 28.85 6.65
N LEU A 55 1.83 28.33 6.62
CA LEU A 55 0.99 28.20 7.82
C LEU A 55 1.53 27.14 8.80
N PHE A 56 2.07 26.02 8.30
CA PHE A 56 2.69 24.98 9.12
C PHE A 56 3.96 25.49 9.79
N LEU A 57 4.83 26.21 9.07
CA LEU A 57 5.97 26.90 9.67
C LEU A 57 5.53 27.95 10.72
N ALA A 58 4.44 28.69 10.47
CA ALA A 58 3.89 29.62 11.45
C ALA A 58 3.30 28.92 12.70
N HIS A 59 2.82 27.68 12.58
CA HIS A 59 2.29 26.90 13.70
C HIS A 59 3.37 26.16 14.49
N VAL A 60 4.37 25.60 13.82
CA VAL A 60 5.50 24.89 14.44
C VAL A 60 6.39 25.83 15.27
N PHE A 61 6.50 27.11 14.88
CA PHE A 61 7.25 28.11 15.65
C PHE A 61 6.50 28.73 16.85
N ASP A 62 5.24 28.36 17.11
CA ASP A 62 4.47 28.89 18.27
C ASP A 62 4.57 28.01 19.54
N ARG A 63 5.49 27.05 19.60
CA ARG A 63 5.96 26.47 20.87
C ARG A 63 7.49 26.29 20.87
N THR A 64 8.11 26.84 21.94
CA THR A 64 9.54 26.71 22.32
C THR A 64 10.56 27.54 21.51
N ILE A 65 10.82 28.75 22.03
CA ILE A 65 12.14 29.39 22.20
C ILE A 65 13.20 29.14 21.09
N LEU A 66 13.36 30.12 20.19
CA LEU A 66 14.68 30.69 19.81
C LEU A 66 14.49 32.02 19.07
N ARG A 67 15.09 33.11 19.57
CA ARG A 67 15.03 34.44 18.93
C ARG A 67 16.13 34.56 17.87
N LEU A 68 15.77 34.46 16.60
CA LEU A 68 16.61 34.91 15.48
C LEU A 68 16.01 36.18 14.84
N PRO A 69 16.84 37.09 14.29
CA PRO A 69 16.37 38.32 13.67
C PRO A 69 15.63 38.05 12.35
N PRO A 70 14.76 38.97 11.88
CA PRO A 70 14.06 38.82 10.62
C PRO A 70 15.02 38.97 9.44
N ALA A 71 15.40 37.86 8.82
CA ALA A 71 16.02 37.86 7.50
C ALA A 71 14.93 37.97 6.42
N GLU A 72 15.17 38.78 5.37
CA GLU A 72 14.36 38.73 4.15
C GLU A 72 14.56 37.36 3.47
N ILE A 73 13.64 36.42 3.70
CA ILE A 73 13.63 35.15 2.96
C ILE A 73 13.10 35.42 1.55
N ARG A 74 14.02 35.64 0.60
CA ARG A 74 13.72 35.53 -0.84
C ARG A 74 13.87 34.07 -1.27
N LEU A 75 12.75 33.36 -1.35
CA LEU A 75 12.71 32.03 -1.98
C LEU A 75 12.81 32.17 -3.50
N ASP A 76 13.94 31.75 -4.07
CA ASP A 76 14.05 31.47 -5.50
C ASP A 76 13.43 30.09 -5.78
N LEU A 77 12.28 30.08 -6.47
CA LEU A 77 11.50 28.88 -6.75
C LEU A 77 11.85 28.24 -8.11
N SER A 78 12.98 28.60 -8.73
CA SER A 78 13.40 28.04 -10.02
C SER A 78 13.73 26.54 -10.00
N HIS A 79 14.01 25.95 -8.82
CA HIS A 79 14.47 24.56 -8.67
C HIS A 79 13.83 23.79 -7.49
N VAL A 80 12.52 23.95 -7.25
CA VAL A 80 11.82 23.11 -6.25
C VAL A 80 11.44 21.75 -6.84
N GLN A 81 12.10 20.71 -6.36
CA GLN A 81 11.82 19.30 -6.70
C GLN A 81 11.28 18.60 -5.45
N CYS A 82 9.96 18.43 -5.35
CA CYS A 82 9.30 17.83 -4.18
C CYS A 82 9.48 16.30 -4.17
N ILE A 83 10.53 15.80 -3.53
CA ILE A 83 10.69 14.39 -3.15
C ILE A 83 11.40 14.34 -1.79
N GLU A 84 10.65 14.23 -0.69
CA GLU A 84 11.19 13.87 0.63
C GLU A 84 10.25 12.85 1.29
N ASP A 85 10.80 11.65 1.50
CA ASP A 85 10.48 10.57 2.44
C ASP A 85 9.02 10.29 2.86
N LEU A 86 8.51 9.17 2.33
CA LEU A 86 7.37 8.44 2.88
C LEU A 86 7.84 7.58 4.06
N THR A 87 7.81 8.14 5.27
CA THR A 87 7.86 7.38 6.53
C THR A 87 6.45 7.27 7.13
N VAL A 88 6.27 6.30 8.03
CA VAL A 88 4.98 6.03 8.71
C VAL A 88 4.41 7.28 9.40
N ASP A 89 5.27 8.19 9.89
CA ASP A 89 4.88 9.40 10.61
C ASP A 89 4.18 10.49 9.78
N ASN A 90 4.24 10.43 8.44
CA ASN A 90 3.70 11.48 7.55
C ASN A 90 2.42 11.07 6.79
N ILE A 91 1.97 9.83 6.95
CA ILE A 91 0.96 9.21 6.07
C ILE A 91 -0.46 9.79 6.26
N ASP A 92 -0.84 10.22 7.47
CA ASP A 92 -2.17 10.80 7.77
C ASP A 92 -2.49 12.07 6.94
N SER A 93 -1.45 12.77 6.48
CA SER A 93 -1.59 14.02 5.71
C SER A 93 -2.24 13.84 4.34
N TRP A 94 -2.18 12.63 3.76
CA TRP A 94 -2.68 12.38 2.39
C TRP A 94 -4.20 12.17 2.31
N CYS A 95 -4.82 11.53 3.29
CA CYS A 95 -6.28 11.30 3.29
C CYS A 95 -7.10 12.60 3.31
N LEU A 96 -6.57 13.67 3.91
CA LEU A 96 -7.21 14.99 3.92
C LEU A 96 -7.12 15.73 2.57
N VAL A 97 -6.11 15.43 1.75
CA VAL A 97 -5.87 16.12 0.47
C VAL A 97 -6.72 15.53 -0.66
N THR A 98 -6.93 14.21 -0.67
CA THR A 98 -7.74 13.54 -1.69
C THR A 98 -9.24 13.82 -1.51
N ALA A 99 -9.74 13.84 -0.26
CA ALA A 99 -11.12 14.23 0.04
C ALA A 99 -11.47 15.65 -0.45
N ALA A 100 -10.49 16.55 -0.51
CA ALA A 100 -10.69 17.94 -0.95
C ALA A 100 -10.60 18.15 -2.48
N SER A 101 -10.15 17.16 -3.27
CA SER A 101 -9.78 17.41 -4.68
C SER A 101 -10.89 17.22 -5.72
N ASP A 102 -11.99 16.53 -5.38
CA ASP A 102 -12.97 16.06 -6.38
C ASP A 102 -14.26 16.90 -6.47
N HIS A 103 -14.39 17.97 -5.68
CA HIS A 103 -15.50 18.91 -5.77
C HIS A 103 -15.36 19.96 -6.88
N HIS A 104 -15.32 19.55 -8.16
CA HIS A 104 -15.45 20.46 -9.32
C HIS A 104 -16.44 19.97 -10.41
N HIS A 105 -17.72 20.21 -10.14
CA HIS A 105 -18.82 20.46 -11.07
C HIS A 105 -18.98 19.64 -12.38
N HIS A 106 -20.03 18.82 -12.40
CA HIS A 106 -20.92 18.70 -13.56
C HIS A 106 -22.41 18.81 -13.15
N HIS A 107 -22.92 20.03 -13.06
CA HIS A 107 -24.37 20.28 -13.07
C HIS A 107 -24.90 20.19 -14.51
N ALA A 108 -25.52 19.06 -14.87
CA ALA A 108 -26.38 18.98 -16.03
C ALA A 108 -27.80 19.42 -15.64
N ASN A 109 -28.30 20.46 -16.29
CA ASN A 109 -29.61 21.06 -16.02
C ASN A 109 -30.72 20.30 -16.77
N SER A 110 -31.70 19.75 -16.05
CA SER A 110 -32.96 19.30 -16.66
C SER A 110 -34.14 19.68 -15.76
N ASN A 111 -35.13 20.35 -16.37
CA ASN A 111 -36.27 20.94 -15.69
C ASN A 111 -37.54 20.64 -16.51
N SER A 112 -38.41 19.77 -16.01
CA SER A 112 -39.75 19.55 -16.59
C SER A 112 -40.71 18.91 -15.59
N ASN A 113 -41.79 19.62 -15.26
CA ASN A 113 -42.91 19.17 -14.44
C ASN A 113 -43.65 17.95 -15.03
N SER A 114 -44.24 17.09 -14.16
CA SER A 114 -45.71 17.12 -13.92
C SER A 114 -46.30 15.83 -13.29
N ASN A 115 -46.73 15.96 -12.02
CA ASN A 115 -47.94 15.43 -11.38
C ASN A 115 -48.34 13.92 -11.34
N ASN A 116 -48.54 13.50 -10.08
CA ASN A 116 -49.70 12.78 -9.50
C ASN A 116 -49.76 11.24 -9.39
N ASN A 117 -49.58 10.82 -8.13
CA ASN A 117 -50.48 9.97 -7.33
C ASN A 117 -50.80 8.52 -7.76
N ASN A 118 -50.30 7.56 -6.96
CA ASN A 118 -51.21 6.83 -6.06
C ASN A 118 -50.51 6.19 -4.84
N HIS A 119 -51.27 5.98 -3.76
CA HIS A 119 -50.78 5.41 -2.49
C HIS A 119 -50.53 3.90 -2.54
N ASN A 120 -49.45 3.41 -1.91
CA ASN A 120 -49.56 2.81 -0.56
C ASN A 120 -48.21 2.42 0.06
N SER A 121 -48.16 2.44 1.39
CA SER A 121 -47.22 1.74 2.30
C SER A 121 -45.73 1.69 1.92
N HIS A 122 -44.86 2.35 2.70
CA HIS A 122 -44.10 1.67 3.77
C HIS A 122 -43.28 2.66 4.63
N LYS A 123 -42.86 2.15 5.80
CA LYS A 123 -42.20 2.80 6.93
C LYS A 123 -41.03 3.72 6.54
N ASN A 124 -40.93 4.84 7.28
CA ASN A 124 -39.78 5.73 7.46
C ASN A 124 -38.46 5.22 6.86
N LEU A 125 -38.12 5.74 5.68
CA LEU A 125 -36.75 5.78 5.21
C LEU A 125 -36.05 6.93 5.96
N GLU A 126 -35.17 6.57 6.90
CA GLU A 126 -34.09 7.49 7.28
C GLU A 126 -33.19 7.71 6.05
N LYS A 127 -32.55 8.88 5.97
CA LYS A 127 -31.83 9.30 4.77
C LYS A 127 -30.55 8.48 4.63
N ASP A 128 -30.50 7.63 3.60
CA ASP A 128 -29.25 6.99 3.20
C ASP A 128 -28.23 8.08 2.79
N ASP A 129 -27.08 8.05 3.46
CA ASP A 129 -25.97 8.97 3.24
C ASP A 129 -25.15 8.51 2.03
N HIS A 130 -25.14 9.31 0.96
CA HIS A 130 -24.50 8.95 -0.31
C HIS A 130 -22.99 9.25 -0.35
N ASP A 131 -22.40 9.77 0.74
CA ASP A 131 -20.98 10.19 0.80
C ASP A 131 -20.03 9.15 1.43
N ALA A 132 -20.49 7.94 1.73
CA ALA A 132 -19.61 6.87 2.21
C ALA A 132 -18.66 6.35 1.11
N CYS A 133 -17.37 6.68 1.22
CA CYS A 133 -16.33 6.02 0.42
C CYS A 133 -16.39 4.50 0.65
N PRO A 134 -16.52 3.65 -0.39
CA PRO A 134 -16.63 2.21 -0.22
C PRO A 134 -15.33 1.54 0.28
N CYS A 135 -14.25 2.31 0.32
CA CYS A 135 -12.94 1.89 0.75
C CYS A 135 -12.64 2.37 2.17
N ARG A 136 -12.42 1.39 3.04
CA ARG A 136 -11.94 1.56 4.41
C ARG A 136 -10.52 2.18 4.39
N ASN A 137 -10.11 2.75 5.52
CA ASN A 137 -8.77 3.31 5.67
C ASN A 137 -7.74 2.17 5.57
N PRO A 138 -6.84 2.14 4.56
CA PRO A 138 -5.89 1.05 4.35
C PRO A 138 -4.82 0.94 5.44
N LEU A 139 -4.74 1.95 6.32
CA LEU A 139 -3.81 2.04 7.44
C LEU A 139 -4.37 1.40 8.72
N HIS A 140 -5.69 1.23 8.78
CA HIS A 140 -6.39 0.70 9.93
C HIS A 140 -6.63 -0.81 9.76
N PRO A 141 -6.15 -1.66 10.68
CA PRO A 141 -6.41 -3.10 10.64
C PRO A 141 -7.91 -3.37 10.84
N GLU A 142 -8.53 -4.19 10.01
CA GLU A 142 -9.95 -4.56 10.16
C GLU A 142 -10.20 -6.01 9.76
N GLY A 143 -10.53 -6.86 10.74
CA GLY A 143 -10.89 -8.26 10.52
C GLY A 143 -12.35 -8.45 10.10
N ARG A 144 -12.76 -9.71 9.94
CA ARG A 144 -14.15 -10.12 9.62
C ARG A 144 -14.69 -11.16 10.62
N PRO A 145 -14.88 -10.80 11.91
CA PRO A 145 -15.38 -11.73 12.93
C PRO A 145 -16.81 -12.24 12.67
N GLU A 146 -17.56 -11.60 11.76
CA GLU A 146 -18.86 -12.06 11.25
C GLU A 146 -18.74 -13.16 10.18
N ASP A 147 -17.55 -13.41 9.64
CA ASP A 147 -17.29 -14.41 8.61
C ASP A 147 -16.67 -15.68 9.23
N ASP A 148 -17.57 -16.57 9.62
CA ASP A 148 -17.32 -17.87 10.23
C ASP A 148 -16.27 -18.74 9.52
N ASP A 149 -16.09 -18.59 8.20
CA ASP A 149 -15.11 -19.36 7.42
C ASP A 149 -13.75 -18.64 7.38
N TRP A 150 -13.76 -17.31 7.28
CA TRP A 150 -12.56 -16.49 7.40
C TRP A 150 -11.89 -16.66 8.76
N GLU A 151 -12.66 -16.55 9.85
CA GLU A 151 -12.18 -16.76 11.22
C GLU A 151 -11.56 -18.16 11.40
N LYS A 152 -12.21 -19.21 10.90
CA LYS A 152 -11.66 -20.58 10.95
C LYS A 152 -10.38 -20.73 10.15
N THR A 153 -10.25 -20.02 9.03
CA THR A 153 -9.05 -20.02 8.19
C THR A 153 -7.90 -19.27 8.88
N HIS A 154 -8.17 -18.11 9.49
CA HIS A 154 -7.21 -17.36 10.32
C HIS A 154 -6.67 -18.23 11.47
N HIS A 155 -7.56 -18.91 12.22
CA HIS A 155 -7.15 -19.84 13.27
C HIS A 155 -6.39 -21.08 12.75
N ALA A 156 -6.61 -21.51 11.51
CA ALA A 156 -5.86 -22.60 10.89
C ALA A 156 -4.45 -22.14 10.47
N ASN A 157 -4.34 -20.93 9.92
CA ASN A 157 -3.07 -20.29 9.57
C ASN A 157 -2.18 -20.07 10.81
N MET A 158 -2.74 -19.55 11.91
CA MET A 158 -2.00 -19.43 13.18
C MET A 158 -1.46 -20.77 13.65
N LYS A 159 -2.27 -21.83 13.64
CA LYS A 159 -1.81 -23.19 14.03
C LYS A 159 -0.74 -23.75 13.10
N ALA A 160 -0.85 -23.47 11.80
CA ALA A 160 0.16 -23.87 10.83
C ALA A 160 1.50 -23.19 11.14
N LEU A 161 1.47 -21.88 11.43
CA LEU A 161 2.63 -21.08 11.82
C LEU A 161 3.23 -21.51 13.17
N GLU A 162 2.41 -21.77 14.19
CA GLU A 162 2.83 -22.33 15.49
C GLU A 162 3.48 -23.72 15.35
N SER A 163 3.03 -24.53 14.39
CA SER A 163 3.55 -25.87 14.13
C SER A 163 4.78 -25.91 13.22
N ALA A 164 5.10 -24.80 12.54
CA ALA A 164 6.19 -24.74 11.59
C ALA A 164 7.53 -24.57 12.32
N ASP A 165 8.53 -25.35 11.90
CA ASP A 165 9.92 -25.04 12.24
C ASP A 165 10.34 -23.80 11.45
N LEU A 166 10.25 -22.63 12.09
CA LEU A 166 10.60 -21.36 11.47
C LEU A 166 12.03 -21.36 10.94
N GLU A 167 12.99 -22.04 11.60
CA GLU A 167 14.40 -22.07 11.15
C GLU A 167 14.57 -22.79 9.81
N SER A 168 13.68 -23.75 9.51
CA SER A 168 13.65 -24.46 8.22
C SER A 168 13.07 -23.63 7.07
N LEU A 169 12.14 -22.70 7.36
CA LEU A 169 11.40 -21.93 6.35
C LEU A 169 12.30 -20.98 5.55
N ASP A 170 12.19 -21.05 4.23
CA ASP A 170 12.72 -20.06 3.28
C ASP A 170 11.71 -18.94 3.03
N VAL A 171 10.42 -19.27 2.92
CA VAL A 171 9.40 -18.34 2.46
C VAL A 171 8.06 -18.47 3.19
N ILE A 172 7.41 -17.34 3.50
CA ILE A 172 6.02 -17.26 3.94
C ILE A 172 5.22 -16.47 2.91
N PHE A 173 4.20 -17.10 2.33
CA PHE A 173 3.28 -16.45 1.40
C PHE A 173 2.11 -15.81 2.14
N LEU A 174 1.93 -14.50 1.94
CA LEU A 174 0.85 -13.70 2.51
C LEU A 174 -0.02 -13.11 1.39
N GLY A 175 -1.35 -13.16 1.54
CA GLY A 175 -2.23 -12.60 0.51
C GLY A 175 -3.68 -13.05 0.55
N ASP A 176 -4.32 -12.95 -0.61
CA ASP A 176 -5.75 -13.22 -0.81
C ASP A 176 -6.05 -14.63 -1.36
N SER A 177 -7.14 -14.80 -2.12
CA SER A 177 -7.55 -16.09 -2.72
C SER A 177 -6.57 -16.62 -3.77
N ILE A 178 -5.75 -15.76 -4.38
CA ILE A 178 -4.66 -16.17 -5.27
C ILE A 178 -3.53 -16.82 -4.47
N THR A 179 -3.32 -16.39 -3.23
CA THR A 179 -2.34 -17.00 -2.33
C THR A 179 -2.92 -18.23 -1.65
N GLU A 180 -4.17 -18.18 -1.15
CA GLU A 180 -4.84 -19.35 -0.56
C GLU A 180 -4.94 -20.52 -1.55
N GLY A 181 -5.16 -20.25 -2.84
CA GLY A 181 -5.35 -21.29 -3.85
C GLY A 181 -4.16 -22.25 -4.05
N TRP A 182 -2.95 -21.93 -3.56
CA TRP A 182 -1.87 -22.91 -3.41
C TRP A 182 -2.27 -24.10 -2.53
N SER A 183 -3.02 -23.86 -1.45
CA SER A 183 -3.58 -24.87 -0.55
C SER A 183 -4.78 -25.62 -1.15
N GLY A 184 -5.21 -25.28 -2.37
CA GLY A 184 -6.35 -25.91 -3.02
C GLY A 184 -7.70 -25.48 -2.43
N THR A 185 -7.73 -24.37 -1.67
CA THR A 185 -8.91 -23.94 -0.92
C THR A 185 -9.35 -22.52 -1.25
N PHE A 186 -10.56 -22.19 -0.81
CA PHE A 186 -11.14 -20.85 -0.74
C PHE A 186 -11.90 -20.72 0.59
N LYS A 187 -11.43 -19.86 1.50
CA LYS A 187 -11.83 -19.78 2.92
C LYS A 187 -11.78 -21.13 3.64
N GLY A 188 -10.65 -21.83 3.49
CA GLY A 188 -10.37 -23.12 4.13
C GLY A 188 -11.18 -24.30 3.56
N LYS A 189 -12.01 -24.09 2.53
CA LYS A 189 -12.85 -25.11 1.90
C LYS A 189 -12.27 -25.51 0.53
N PRO A 190 -12.24 -26.80 0.15
CA PRO A 190 -11.72 -27.22 -1.16
C PRO A 190 -12.43 -26.52 -2.32
N ASP A 191 -11.67 -25.99 -3.27
CA ASP A 191 -12.22 -25.27 -4.43
C ASP A 191 -11.77 -25.89 -5.76
N VAL A 192 -12.73 -26.14 -6.65
CA VAL A 192 -12.53 -26.83 -7.92
C VAL A 192 -11.64 -26.06 -8.92
N ARG A 193 -11.54 -24.73 -8.80
CA ARG A 193 -10.71 -23.90 -9.69
C ARG A 193 -9.22 -24.16 -9.48
N VAL A 194 -8.85 -24.54 -8.25
CA VAL A 194 -7.48 -24.72 -7.77
C VAL A 194 -7.19 -26.17 -7.39
N GLN A 195 -8.00 -27.11 -7.89
CA GLN A 195 -7.77 -28.54 -7.69
C GLN A 195 -6.41 -28.96 -8.25
N GLY A 196 -5.60 -29.62 -7.43
CA GLY A 196 -4.26 -30.08 -7.79
C GLY A 196 -3.13 -29.09 -7.45
N SER A 197 -3.45 -27.83 -7.14
CA SER A 197 -2.46 -26.83 -6.70
C SER A 197 -1.63 -27.24 -5.48
N PRO A 198 -2.15 -27.99 -4.47
CA PRO A 198 -1.33 -28.45 -3.34
C PRO A 198 -0.11 -29.29 -3.74
N ALA A 199 -0.27 -30.18 -4.72
CA ALA A 199 0.83 -30.99 -5.23
C ALA A 199 1.85 -30.14 -6.01
N VAL A 200 1.40 -29.06 -6.65
CA VAL A 200 2.28 -28.08 -7.31
C VAL A 200 3.05 -27.28 -6.26
N PHE A 201 2.39 -26.78 -5.21
CA PHE A 201 3.03 -26.08 -4.10
C PHE A 201 4.10 -26.97 -3.45
N GLN A 202 3.76 -28.22 -3.10
CA GLN A 202 4.69 -29.20 -2.55
C GLN A 202 5.93 -29.42 -3.44
N SER A 203 5.77 -29.41 -4.77
CA SER A 203 6.90 -29.61 -5.70
C SER A 203 7.90 -28.45 -5.78
N TYR A 204 7.52 -27.25 -5.34
CA TYR A 204 8.38 -26.06 -5.32
C TYR A 204 8.77 -25.59 -3.91
N PHE A 205 7.94 -25.87 -2.90
CA PHE A 205 8.02 -25.27 -1.56
C PHE A 205 7.80 -26.28 -0.41
N SER A 206 8.05 -27.58 -0.63
CA SER A 206 8.15 -28.54 0.47
C SER A 206 9.35 -29.49 0.29
N THR A 207 10.36 -29.33 1.15
CA THR A 207 11.57 -30.16 1.23
C THR A 207 11.24 -31.62 1.53
N ALA A 208 10.20 -31.86 2.34
CA ALA A 208 9.65 -33.19 2.59
C ALA A 208 9.13 -33.90 1.33
N HIS A 209 8.81 -33.14 0.27
CA HIS A 209 8.40 -33.62 -1.04
C HIS A 209 9.50 -33.48 -2.11
N GLY A 210 10.73 -33.12 -1.70
CA GLY A 210 11.91 -33.02 -2.56
C GLY A 210 12.14 -31.65 -3.21
N ALA A 211 11.43 -30.60 -2.79
CA ALA A 211 11.70 -29.24 -3.26
C ALA A 211 13.01 -28.66 -2.68
N LYS A 212 13.57 -27.62 -3.35
CA LYS A 212 14.75 -26.88 -2.85
C LYS A 212 14.42 -25.99 -1.64
N PHE A 213 13.17 -25.54 -1.52
CA PHE A 213 12.73 -24.57 -0.52
C PHE A 213 11.63 -25.15 0.38
N GLU A 214 11.56 -24.71 1.63
CA GLU A 214 10.38 -24.91 2.50
C GLU A 214 9.56 -23.61 2.57
N GLY A 215 8.26 -23.71 2.29
CA GLY A 215 7.37 -22.56 2.25
C GLY A 215 6.07 -22.78 3.01
N LEU A 216 5.61 -21.74 3.70
CA LEU A 216 4.33 -21.72 4.42
C LEU A 216 3.33 -20.81 3.70
N ASN A 217 2.11 -21.29 3.48
CA ASN A 217 1.04 -20.50 2.83
C ASN A 217 0.00 -20.01 3.84
N LEU A 218 -0.17 -18.69 3.94
CA LEU A 218 -1.07 -18.00 4.88
C LEU A 218 -2.04 -17.03 4.15
N GLY A 219 -2.37 -17.33 2.88
CA GLY A 219 -3.39 -16.60 2.13
C GLY A 219 -4.81 -16.88 2.62
N ILE A 220 -5.72 -15.90 2.55
CA ILE A 220 -7.16 -16.11 2.84
C ILE A 220 -8.04 -15.44 1.78
N ALA A 221 -9.00 -16.19 1.27
CA ALA A 221 -9.82 -15.79 0.15
C ALA A 221 -10.74 -14.58 0.41
N GLY A 222 -10.65 -13.61 -0.51
CA GLY A 222 -11.41 -12.38 -0.46
C GLY A 222 -10.79 -11.29 0.42
N ASP A 223 -9.59 -11.50 0.96
CA ASP A 223 -8.87 -10.49 1.73
C ASP A 223 -8.55 -9.23 0.92
N VAL A 224 -8.70 -8.09 1.58
CA VAL A 224 -8.16 -6.78 1.21
C VAL A 224 -6.94 -6.44 2.08
N THR A 225 -6.22 -5.36 1.75
CA THR A 225 -5.00 -4.95 2.46
C THR A 225 -5.19 -4.80 3.99
N SER A 226 -6.28 -4.17 4.43
CA SER A 226 -6.60 -3.97 5.86
C SER A 226 -6.94 -5.25 6.62
N GLU A 227 -7.45 -6.28 5.93
CA GLU A 227 -7.83 -7.57 6.51
C GLU A 227 -6.58 -8.44 6.72
N LEU A 228 -5.65 -8.46 5.75
CA LEU A 228 -4.33 -9.08 5.92
C LEU A 228 -3.53 -8.40 7.04
N LEU A 229 -3.51 -7.05 7.08
CA LEU A 229 -2.86 -6.29 8.15
C LEU A 229 -3.39 -6.66 9.54
N TRP A 230 -4.72 -6.82 9.66
CA TRP A 230 -5.33 -7.27 10.92
C TRP A 230 -4.83 -8.65 11.33
N ARG A 231 -4.84 -9.63 10.42
CA ARG A 231 -4.43 -11.02 10.75
C ARG A 231 -2.98 -11.11 11.19
N MET A 232 -2.09 -10.34 10.55
CA MET A 232 -0.69 -10.22 10.96
C MET A 232 -0.56 -9.72 12.40
N GLN A 233 -1.30 -8.67 12.77
CA GLN A 233 -1.34 -8.13 14.14
C GLN A 233 -2.03 -9.05 15.16
N HIS A 234 -2.81 -10.03 14.69
CA HIS A 234 -3.55 -10.99 15.51
C HIS A 234 -2.96 -12.40 15.44
N GLY A 235 -1.66 -12.53 15.15
CA GLY A 235 -0.90 -13.78 15.34
C GLY A 235 -0.40 -14.47 14.07
N GLU A 236 -0.76 -14.00 12.87
CA GLU A 236 -0.21 -14.55 11.61
C GLU A 236 1.13 -13.94 11.18
N LEU A 237 1.69 -13.01 11.96
CA LEU A 237 3.07 -12.58 11.85
C LEU A 237 3.84 -12.97 13.13
N PRO A 238 4.91 -13.79 13.05
CA PRO A 238 5.73 -14.09 14.21
C PRO A 238 6.29 -12.81 14.84
N THR A 239 6.30 -12.73 16.16
CA THR A 239 6.83 -11.57 16.90
C THR A 239 8.00 -11.98 17.79
N GLY A 240 9.20 -11.57 17.39
CA GLY A 240 10.44 -11.93 18.08
C GLY A 240 10.93 -13.35 17.79
N GLY A 241 12.25 -13.55 17.82
CA GLY A 241 12.88 -14.85 17.53
C GLY A 241 13.42 -14.99 16.10
N GLU A 242 13.94 -13.93 15.49
CA GLU A 242 14.97 -14.11 14.45
C GLU A 242 16.22 -14.68 15.15
N PRO A 243 16.69 -15.92 14.84
CA PRO A 243 17.93 -16.45 15.40
C PRO A 243 19.12 -15.60 14.96
N GLU A 244 20.14 -15.47 15.80
CA GLU A 244 21.31 -14.61 15.53
C GLU A 244 22.02 -14.91 14.19
N ASP A 245 21.89 -16.14 13.65
CA ASP A 245 22.52 -16.56 12.40
C ASP A 245 21.66 -16.39 11.12
N ARG A 246 20.44 -15.83 11.22
CA ARG A 246 19.58 -15.58 10.04
C ARG A 246 20.17 -14.59 9.03
N THR A 247 21.20 -13.85 9.39
CA THR A 247 21.88 -12.90 8.49
C THR A 247 22.41 -13.55 7.21
N LYS A 248 22.62 -14.88 7.18
CA LYS A 248 23.07 -15.65 6.00
C LYS A 248 21.95 -16.34 5.22
N ARG A 249 20.72 -16.40 5.75
CA ARG A 249 19.54 -17.01 5.10
C ARG A 249 18.29 -16.30 5.63
N PRO A 250 18.00 -15.09 5.12
CA PRO A 250 16.86 -14.32 5.60
C PRO A 250 15.56 -15.02 5.27
N LEU A 251 14.59 -14.99 6.18
CA LEU A 251 13.23 -15.42 5.86
C LEU A 251 12.65 -14.47 4.80
N VAL A 252 12.01 -15.02 3.77
CA VAL A 252 11.37 -14.24 2.72
C VAL A 252 9.86 -14.16 2.96
N TYR A 253 9.30 -12.96 3.03
CA TYR A 253 7.85 -12.77 3.04
C TYR A 253 7.37 -12.40 1.64
N TRP A 254 6.59 -13.27 1.03
CA TRP A 254 6.10 -13.10 -0.34
C TRP A 254 4.66 -12.59 -0.33
N VAL A 255 4.47 -11.30 -0.62
CA VAL A 255 3.19 -10.59 -0.44
C VAL A 255 2.49 -10.38 -1.77
N LEU A 256 1.29 -10.94 -1.93
CA LEU A 256 0.36 -10.64 -3.03
C LEU A 256 -1.03 -10.28 -2.47
N ILE A 257 -1.34 -8.99 -2.41
CA ILE A 257 -2.60 -8.45 -1.88
C ILE A 257 -2.97 -7.16 -2.61
N GLY A 258 -4.24 -6.78 -2.60
CA GLY A 258 -4.74 -5.54 -3.24
C GLY A 258 -5.73 -5.75 -4.39
N THR A 259 -5.86 -6.98 -4.90
CA THR A 259 -6.74 -7.27 -6.05
C THR A 259 -8.22 -7.12 -5.69
N ASN A 260 -8.58 -7.37 -4.43
CA ASN A 260 -9.95 -7.28 -3.92
C ASN A 260 -10.31 -5.86 -3.47
N ASP A 261 -9.36 -5.08 -2.97
CA ASP A 261 -9.47 -3.64 -2.75
C ASP A 261 -9.91 -2.96 -4.05
N LEU A 262 -9.17 -3.21 -5.14
CA LEU A 262 -9.51 -2.69 -6.46
C LEU A 262 -10.80 -3.31 -7.03
N GLY A 263 -10.88 -4.65 -7.09
CA GLY A 263 -11.90 -5.36 -7.86
C GLY A 263 -13.25 -5.54 -7.16
N ASN A 264 -13.27 -5.59 -5.82
CA ASN A 264 -14.48 -5.88 -5.04
C ASN A 264 -14.93 -4.67 -4.21
N LYS A 265 -14.00 -3.85 -3.70
CA LYS A 265 -14.32 -2.62 -2.95
C LYS A 265 -14.31 -1.35 -3.84
N GLY A 266 -13.68 -1.42 -5.01
CA GLY A 266 -13.66 -0.31 -5.98
C GLY A 266 -12.63 0.78 -5.67
N CYS A 267 -11.54 0.46 -4.96
CA CYS A 267 -10.59 1.44 -4.46
C CYS A 267 -9.71 2.08 -5.56
N SER A 268 -9.31 3.32 -5.30
CA SER A 268 -8.32 4.02 -6.14
C SER A 268 -6.94 3.36 -6.01
N ALA A 269 -6.09 3.56 -7.02
CA ALA A 269 -4.72 3.05 -7.02
C ALA A 269 -3.96 3.44 -5.74
N ASP A 270 -4.09 4.70 -5.32
CA ASP A 270 -3.37 5.25 -4.16
C ASP A 270 -3.72 4.52 -2.86
N ILE A 271 -5.00 4.17 -2.65
CA ILE A 271 -5.45 3.41 -1.48
C ILE A 271 -4.86 1.99 -1.49
N VAL A 272 -4.84 1.33 -2.65
CA VAL A 272 -4.24 -0.03 -2.77
C VAL A 272 -2.73 0.02 -2.56
N ILE A 273 -2.04 1.00 -3.14
CA ILE A 273 -0.59 1.20 -2.95
C ILE A 273 -0.27 1.44 -1.47
N LEU A 274 -1.01 2.33 -0.80
CA LEU A 274 -0.83 2.61 0.63
C LEU A 274 -1.07 1.37 1.51
N GLY A 275 -2.09 0.57 1.21
CA GLY A 275 -2.39 -0.67 1.94
C GLY A 275 -1.30 -1.73 1.78
N VAL A 276 -0.78 -1.93 0.56
CA VAL A 276 0.35 -2.84 0.31
C VAL A 276 1.61 -2.35 1.02
N ILE A 277 1.93 -1.06 0.95
CA ILE A 277 3.06 -0.47 1.68
C ILE A 277 2.89 -0.66 3.19
N ARG A 278 1.69 -0.42 3.73
CA ARG A 278 1.40 -0.60 5.17
C ARG A 278 1.62 -2.05 5.62
N VAL A 279 1.25 -3.04 4.82
CA VAL A 279 1.54 -4.46 5.06
C VAL A 279 3.04 -4.74 5.05
N VAL A 280 3.77 -4.23 4.05
CA VAL A 280 5.24 -4.40 3.96
C VAL A 280 5.95 -3.80 5.17
N GLU A 281 5.57 -2.60 5.59
CA GLU A 281 6.17 -1.93 6.75
C GLU A 281 5.80 -2.61 8.08
N GLU A 282 4.64 -3.27 8.19
CA GLU A 282 4.35 -4.12 9.35
C GLU A 282 5.30 -5.33 9.44
N ILE A 283 5.60 -5.96 8.30
CA ILE A 283 6.60 -7.04 8.24
C ILE A 283 7.96 -6.48 8.64
N LYS A 284 8.40 -5.36 8.07
CA LYS A 284 9.71 -4.75 8.39
C LYS A 284 9.83 -4.28 9.85
N LEU A 285 8.73 -3.88 10.49
CA LEU A 285 8.68 -3.50 11.90
C LEU A 285 8.94 -4.68 12.84
N HIS A 286 8.36 -5.85 12.55
CA HIS A 286 8.46 -7.04 13.40
C HIS A 286 9.56 -8.03 12.98
N GLN A 287 9.99 -7.99 11.71
CA GLN A 287 10.98 -8.87 11.09
C GLN A 287 12.03 -8.02 10.33
N PRO A 288 12.92 -7.33 11.07
CA PRO A 288 13.86 -6.39 10.48
C PRO A 288 14.96 -7.06 9.63
N SER A 289 15.34 -8.33 9.86
CA SER A 289 16.30 -9.03 8.99
C SER A 289 15.65 -9.65 7.74
N ALA A 290 14.35 -9.96 7.80
CA ALA A 290 13.63 -10.60 6.71
C ALA A 290 13.62 -9.77 5.41
N THR A 291 13.61 -10.45 4.27
CA THR A 291 13.42 -9.80 2.95
C THR A 291 11.95 -9.88 2.57
N VAL A 292 11.35 -8.77 2.15
CA VAL A 292 9.95 -8.77 1.69
C VAL A 292 9.92 -8.71 0.17
N VAL A 293 9.20 -9.62 -0.49
CA VAL A 293 8.94 -9.57 -1.92
C VAL A 293 7.53 -9.04 -2.13
N ILE A 294 7.43 -7.86 -2.72
CA ILE A 294 6.16 -7.31 -3.19
C ILE A 294 5.88 -7.91 -4.56
N HIS A 295 4.85 -8.75 -4.65
CA HIS A 295 4.36 -9.26 -5.91
C HIS A 295 3.37 -8.26 -6.54
N GLY A 296 3.64 -7.79 -7.75
CA GLY A 296 2.72 -6.93 -8.51
C GLY A 296 1.36 -7.61 -8.76
N LEU A 297 0.26 -6.87 -8.72
CA LEU A 297 -1.07 -7.42 -8.94
C LEU A 297 -1.14 -8.14 -10.30
N LEU A 298 -1.62 -9.39 -10.27
CA LEU A 298 -1.79 -10.21 -11.46
C LEU A 298 -2.83 -9.60 -12.43
N PRO A 299 -2.70 -9.85 -13.75
CA PRO A 299 -3.71 -9.44 -14.70
C PRO A 299 -5.06 -10.10 -14.38
N ARG A 300 -6.12 -9.28 -14.29
CA ARG A 300 -7.51 -9.73 -14.16
C ARG A 300 -8.46 -8.91 -15.02
N THR A 301 -9.59 -9.48 -15.39
CA THR A 301 -10.67 -8.75 -16.10
C THR A 301 -12.05 -9.22 -15.67
N PHE A 302 -13.06 -8.39 -15.94
CA PHE A 302 -14.46 -8.80 -15.87
C PHE A 302 -15.00 -9.34 -17.21
N ASP A 303 -14.22 -9.32 -18.30
CA ASP A 303 -14.55 -10.01 -19.56
C ASP A 303 -14.43 -11.54 -19.39
N LYS A 304 -15.50 -12.14 -18.87
CA LYS A 304 -15.65 -13.59 -18.66
C LYS A 304 -15.80 -14.42 -19.96
N HIS A 305 -15.69 -13.81 -21.14
CA HIS A 305 -15.86 -14.51 -22.42
C HIS A 305 -14.57 -14.63 -23.22
N LYS A 306 -13.74 -13.58 -23.23
CA LYS A 306 -12.55 -13.49 -24.08
C LYS A 306 -11.29 -13.10 -23.32
N GLY A 307 -11.37 -12.79 -22.03
CA GLY A 307 -10.22 -12.51 -21.17
C GLY A 307 -9.46 -11.22 -21.55
N PHE A 308 -10.07 -10.30 -22.30
CA PHE A 308 -9.44 -9.03 -22.69
C PHE A 308 -9.25 -8.11 -21.49
N LEU A 309 -8.07 -7.50 -21.39
CA LEU A 309 -7.72 -6.59 -20.31
C LEU A 309 -8.16 -5.14 -20.55
N MET A 310 -8.38 -4.75 -21.81
CA MET A 310 -8.77 -3.39 -22.24
C MET A 310 -10.20 -3.31 -22.80
N HIS A 311 -11.06 -4.24 -22.39
CA HIS A 311 -12.43 -4.36 -22.88
C HIS A 311 -13.41 -4.47 -21.72
N SER A 312 -14.56 -3.83 -21.85
CA SER A 312 -15.71 -4.05 -21.00
C SER A 312 -16.98 -4.07 -21.85
N THR A 313 -17.83 -5.06 -21.63
CA THR A 313 -19.13 -5.21 -22.31
C THR A 313 -20.23 -4.35 -21.69
N ASP A 314 -20.03 -3.86 -20.46
CA ASP A 314 -20.94 -2.96 -19.76
C ASP A 314 -20.18 -1.70 -19.32
N ARG A 315 -20.71 -0.52 -19.67
CA ARG A 315 -20.14 0.77 -19.27
C ARG A 315 -20.12 1.01 -17.75
N LYS A 316 -20.86 0.22 -16.96
CA LYS A 316 -20.83 0.23 -15.50
C LYS A 316 -19.71 -0.62 -14.91
N VAL A 317 -19.11 -1.53 -15.68
CA VAL A 317 -18.06 -2.44 -15.23
C VAL A 317 -16.70 -1.83 -15.58
N PRO A 318 -15.86 -1.49 -14.59
CA PRO A 318 -14.61 -0.78 -14.83
C PRO A 318 -13.55 -1.67 -15.48
N ILE A 319 -12.71 -1.06 -16.31
CA ILE A 319 -11.53 -1.73 -16.88
C ILE A 319 -10.39 -1.61 -15.86
N LEU A 320 -10.01 -2.72 -15.24
CA LEU A 320 -9.06 -2.72 -14.11
C LEU A 320 -7.59 -2.60 -14.54
N TRP A 321 -7.25 -3.00 -15.77
CA TRP A 321 -5.85 -3.15 -16.20
C TRP A 321 -5.02 -1.85 -16.15
N PRO A 322 -5.51 -0.67 -16.59
CA PRO A 322 -4.77 0.59 -16.44
C PRO A 322 -4.47 0.94 -14.98
N THR A 323 -5.38 0.62 -14.05
CA THR A 323 -5.17 0.85 -12.61
C THR A 323 -4.15 -0.13 -12.05
N ILE A 324 -4.20 -1.40 -12.44
CA ILE A 324 -3.22 -2.43 -12.07
C ILE A 324 -1.80 -2.04 -12.53
N THR A 325 -1.62 -1.59 -13.77
CA THR A 325 -0.29 -1.18 -14.26
C THR A 325 0.25 0.08 -13.56
N ILE A 326 -0.62 0.96 -13.06
CA ILE A 326 -0.24 2.07 -12.18
C ILE A 326 0.25 1.53 -10.83
N ILE A 327 -0.57 0.72 -10.14
CA ILE A 327 -0.24 0.13 -8.83
C ILE A 327 1.10 -0.60 -8.88
N ASN A 328 1.25 -1.51 -9.85
CA ASN A 328 2.45 -2.34 -10.02
C ASN A 328 3.71 -1.50 -10.22
N ARG A 329 3.64 -0.43 -11.02
CA ARG A 329 4.76 0.48 -11.27
C ARG A 329 5.17 1.30 -10.04
N GLU A 330 4.19 1.77 -9.25
CA GLU A 330 4.52 2.53 -8.03
C GLU A 330 5.05 1.62 -6.90
N LEU A 331 4.56 0.37 -6.81
CA LEU A 331 5.10 -0.65 -5.91
C LEU A 331 6.53 -1.09 -6.30
N GLU A 332 6.81 -1.22 -7.59
CA GLU A 332 8.17 -1.46 -8.09
C GLU A 332 9.12 -0.32 -7.69
N ARG A 333 8.70 0.93 -7.87
CA ARG A 333 9.47 2.11 -7.45
C ARG A 333 9.65 2.19 -5.94
N TYR A 334 8.68 1.71 -5.16
CA TYR A 334 8.79 1.63 -3.71
C TYR A 334 9.91 0.66 -3.29
N ALA A 335 9.85 -0.58 -3.78
CA ALA A 335 10.88 -1.60 -3.56
C ALA A 335 12.28 -1.10 -3.98
N GLN A 336 12.41 -0.53 -5.19
CA GLN A 336 13.67 0.03 -5.69
C GLN A 336 14.28 1.10 -4.77
N LYS A 337 13.47 1.86 -4.01
CA LYS A 337 13.96 2.86 -3.05
C LYS A 337 14.39 2.25 -1.71
N ARG A 338 13.73 1.18 -1.25
CA ARG A 338 14.12 0.44 -0.04
C ARG A 338 15.38 -0.39 -0.27
N GLY A 339 15.63 -0.82 -1.50
CA GLY A 339 16.80 -1.62 -1.85
C GLY A 339 16.60 -3.10 -1.49
N PRO A 340 17.66 -3.86 -1.15
CA PRO A 340 17.59 -5.32 -1.11
C PRO A 340 16.68 -5.88 0.01
N GLU A 341 16.32 -5.08 1.02
CA GLU A 341 15.38 -5.47 2.09
C GLU A 341 13.92 -5.61 1.64
N VAL A 342 13.53 -4.92 0.54
CA VAL A 342 12.20 -5.03 -0.06
C VAL A 342 12.37 -5.14 -1.57
N GLU A 343 12.21 -6.34 -2.10
CA GLU A 343 12.30 -6.62 -3.52
C GLU A 343 10.93 -6.58 -4.22
N TYR A 344 10.94 -6.39 -5.53
CA TYR A 344 9.74 -6.46 -6.36
C TYR A 344 9.81 -7.65 -7.31
N PHE A 345 8.67 -8.31 -7.49
CA PHE A 345 8.49 -9.36 -8.48
C PHE A 345 7.20 -9.12 -9.27
N ASN A 346 7.24 -9.42 -10.57
CA ASN A 346 6.06 -9.47 -11.42
C ASN A 346 6.26 -10.53 -12.50
N THR A 347 5.17 -11.08 -13.00
CA THR A 347 5.18 -12.19 -13.96
C THR A 347 4.37 -11.87 -15.21
N ASN A 348 4.80 -12.43 -16.33
CA ASN A 348 4.09 -12.37 -17.62
C ASN A 348 3.46 -13.72 -18.03
N VAL A 349 3.56 -14.78 -17.22
CA VAL A 349 3.11 -16.14 -17.62
C VAL A 349 1.61 -16.24 -17.92
N PHE A 350 0.81 -15.33 -17.33
CA PHE A 350 -0.64 -15.34 -17.44
C PHE A 350 -1.19 -14.61 -18.67
N PHE A 351 -0.35 -13.91 -19.46
CA PHE A 351 -0.79 -13.36 -20.74
C PHE A 351 -0.74 -14.43 -21.82
N ARG A 352 -1.77 -14.48 -22.67
CA ARG A 352 -1.74 -15.30 -23.89
C ARG A 352 -0.66 -14.86 -24.88
N ASN A 353 -0.37 -13.56 -24.91
CA ASN A 353 0.81 -12.98 -25.53
C ASN A 353 1.17 -11.68 -24.81
N ALA A 354 2.25 -11.69 -24.03
CA ALA A 354 2.70 -10.53 -23.26
C ALA A 354 3.26 -9.39 -24.12
N THR A 355 3.61 -9.63 -25.39
CA THR A 355 4.13 -8.61 -26.32
C THR A 355 3.06 -8.03 -27.24
N ALA A 356 1.80 -8.44 -27.08
CA ALA A 356 0.69 -7.89 -27.86
C ALA A 356 0.44 -6.40 -27.52
N PRO A 357 -0.09 -5.60 -28.46
CA PRO A 357 -0.53 -4.24 -28.15
C PRO A 357 -1.52 -4.23 -26.98
N GLU A 358 -1.49 -3.19 -26.15
CA GLU A 358 -2.27 -3.13 -24.89
C GLU A 358 -3.77 -3.44 -25.09
N LYS A 359 -4.37 -2.93 -26.18
CA LYS A 359 -5.78 -3.15 -26.56
C LYS A 359 -6.11 -4.61 -26.93
N GLU A 360 -5.09 -5.41 -27.23
CA GLU A 360 -5.20 -6.82 -27.61
C GLU A 360 -4.76 -7.78 -26.51
N LEU A 361 -4.21 -7.27 -25.39
CA LEU A 361 -3.80 -8.09 -24.26
C LEU A 361 -4.98 -8.90 -23.71
N ARG A 362 -4.72 -10.21 -23.53
CA ARG A 362 -5.64 -11.18 -22.96
C ARG A 362 -4.94 -12.07 -21.97
N ILE A 363 -5.68 -12.46 -20.95
CA ILE A 363 -5.29 -13.54 -20.03
C ILE A 363 -5.40 -14.89 -20.77
N GLU A 364 -4.46 -15.78 -20.49
CA GLU A 364 -4.46 -17.15 -21.00
C GLU A 364 -5.44 -18.01 -20.18
N GLN A 365 -6.60 -18.31 -20.78
CA GLN A 365 -7.69 -19.02 -20.12
C GLN A 365 -7.30 -20.42 -19.63
N SER A 366 -6.33 -21.08 -20.29
CA SER A 366 -5.82 -22.38 -19.84
C SER A 366 -5.01 -22.31 -18.54
N LEU A 367 -4.62 -21.11 -18.09
CA LEU A 367 -3.92 -20.88 -16.82
C LEU A 367 -4.80 -20.19 -15.77
N MET A 368 -5.76 -19.36 -16.20
CA MET A 368 -6.75 -18.70 -15.34
C MET A 368 -8.15 -18.84 -15.97
N SER A 369 -8.91 -19.86 -15.56
CA SER A 369 -10.17 -20.24 -16.21
C SER A 369 -11.30 -19.22 -16.03
N ASP A 370 -11.27 -18.46 -14.92
CA ASP A 370 -12.19 -17.36 -14.61
C ASP A 370 -11.58 -15.96 -14.86
N PHE A 371 -10.38 -15.90 -15.46
CA PHE A 371 -9.60 -14.69 -15.70
C PHE A 371 -9.22 -13.89 -14.44
N LEU A 372 -9.07 -14.59 -13.30
CA LEU A 372 -8.57 -14.02 -12.04
C LEU A 372 -7.68 -15.01 -11.25
N HIS A 373 -8.17 -16.23 -11.02
CA HIS A 373 -7.47 -17.21 -10.19
C HIS A 373 -6.64 -18.15 -11.07
N PRO A 374 -5.34 -18.37 -10.76
CA PRO A 374 -4.59 -19.44 -11.39
C PRO A 374 -5.26 -20.79 -11.12
N ASN A 375 -5.27 -21.68 -12.11
CA ASN A 375 -5.52 -23.10 -11.91
C ASN A 375 -4.18 -23.84 -11.69
N ALA A 376 -4.18 -25.15 -11.46
CA ALA A 376 -2.93 -25.90 -11.22
C ALA A 376 -1.86 -25.75 -12.32
N ALA A 377 -2.25 -25.56 -13.59
CA ALA A 377 -1.30 -25.28 -14.67
C ALA A 377 -0.75 -23.83 -14.63
N GLY A 378 -1.58 -22.88 -14.22
CA GLY A 378 -1.19 -21.50 -13.91
C GLY A 378 -0.21 -21.44 -12.75
N TYR A 379 -0.57 -22.05 -11.61
CA TYR A 379 0.30 -22.19 -10.44
C TYR A 379 1.63 -22.86 -10.78
N LYS A 380 1.65 -23.86 -11.68
CA LYS A 380 2.91 -24.49 -12.08
C LYS A 380 3.88 -23.50 -12.75
N ARG A 381 3.41 -22.75 -13.76
CA ARG A 381 4.26 -21.77 -14.45
C ARG A 381 4.67 -20.61 -13.54
N TRP A 382 3.77 -20.19 -12.66
CA TRP A 382 4.03 -19.11 -11.73
C TRP A 382 5.01 -19.53 -10.63
N GLY A 383 4.85 -20.73 -10.07
CA GLY A 383 5.74 -21.33 -9.07
C GLY A 383 7.17 -21.52 -9.57
N GLU A 384 7.34 -21.82 -10.86
CA GLU A 384 8.66 -21.89 -11.51
C GLU A 384 9.39 -20.53 -11.49
N GLU A 385 8.72 -19.43 -11.85
CA GLU A 385 9.31 -18.08 -11.78
C GLU A 385 9.51 -17.59 -10.33
N ILE A 386 8.58 -17.93 -9.41
CA ILE A 386 8.73 -17.64 -7.96
C ILE A 386 9.96 -18.36 -7.40
N ALA A 387 10.11 -19.66 -7.67
CA ALA A 387 11.22 -20.46 -7.16
C ALA A 387 12.58 -19.95 -7.70
N ALA A 388 12.65 -19.61 -8.99
CA ALA A 388 13.84 -19.00 -9.58
C ALA A 388 14.17 -17.61 -8.98
N LYS A 389 13.15 -16.80 -8.65
CA LYS A 389 13.37 -15.53 -7.95
C LYS A 389 13.83 -15.76 -6.51
N LEU A 390 13.21 -16.68 -5.77
CA LEU A 390 13.57 -17.02 -4.40
C LEU A 390 15.01 -17.55 -4.30
N GLU A 391 15.40 -18.41 -5.25
CA GLU A 391 16.78 -18.85 -5.45
C GLU A 391 17.75 -17.66 -5.56
N SER A 392 17.43 -16.72 -6.47
CA SER A 392 18.24 -15.51 -6.66
C SER A 392 18.28 -14.60 -5.44
N ILE A 393 17.25 -14.55 -4.60
CA ILE A 393 17.27 -13.76 -3.34
C ILE A 393 18.21 -14.43 -2.33
N LEU A 394 18.08 -15.73 -2.14
CA LEU A 394 18.81 -16.49 -1.11
C LEU A 394 20.28 -16.74 -1.46
N GLU A 395 20.66 -16.73 -2.74
CA GLU A 395 22.07 -16.89 -3.18
C GLU A 395 22.87 -15.57 -3.22
N ASN A 396 22.21 -14.41 -3.13
CA ASN A 396 22.85 -13.07 -3.14
C ASN A 396 22.96 -12.44 -1.73
N ARG A 397 22.89 -13.26 -0.67
CA ARG A 397 22.90 -12.85 0.74
C ARG A 397 24.02 -13.55 1.51
#